data_AF-A0A8H9MY68-F1
#
_entry.id   AF-A0A8H9MY68-F1
#
_cell.length_a   1.000
_cell.length_b   1.000
_cell.length_c   1.000
_cell.angle_alpha   90.00
_cell.angle_beta   90.00
_cell.angle_gamma   90.00
#
_symmetry.space_group_name_H-M   'P 1'
#
loop_
_entity.id
_entity.type
_entity.pdbx_description
1 polymer ?
#
loop_
_entity_poly.entity_id
_entity_poly.type
_entity_poly.pdbx_seq_one_letter_code
_entity_poly.pdbx_strand_id
1 'polypeptide(L)'
;MAVQEIKIKQNIDIINATHFIYIKSNSYTDEGRNRSINLLVDNSNKFMNKFIRYNKWLTDDKKITITEVNSFLIKNNTRDKVLDLFDINPNNLQQSSRAINWLWGYIQINFGHEINYLEGVLYENDFYERNEDKINRLPDLIISKEANDYFNKKSNKLDCKLDQVINFINDKCLLFNVIDDYLRDLHDEWLRVFANKKFEQFITKCKNKDELFKKTQFFYDELIKIDDIDKEISIFEHCTVNDSTALSQAILDLLNSNLEQQAIISKISKKWSSKKNRHNGKVSFSTTMLPETKNKLDQIVNHSYSNISITLQKIIDQEHERLFKKSNNSLSKNKTI
;
A
#
# COMPACT_ATOMS: atom_id res chain seq x y z
N MET A 1 -48.04 -5.89 -0.22
CA MET A 1 -46.63 -6.21 -0.50
C MET A 1 -45.82 -5.87 0.74
N ALA A 2 -45.13 -6.86 1.31
CA ALA A 2 -44.31 -6.66 2.50
C ALA A 2 -43.21 -5.63 2.20
N VAL A 3 -43.23 -4.50 2.91
CA VAL A 3 -42.19 -3.48 2.85
C VAL A 3 -40.93 -4.12 3.41
N GLN A 4 -40.02 -4.49 2.51
CA GLN A 4 -38.79 -5.18 2.85
C GLN A 4 -37.98 -4.34 3.84
N GLU A 5 -37.57 -5.00 4.91
CA GLU A 5 -36.99 -4.44 6.12
C GLU A 5 -35.77 -3.56 5.81
N ILE A 6 -35.78 -2.36 6.36
CA ILE A 6 -34.72 -1.38 6.20
C ILE A 6 -33.60 -1.75 7.15
N LYS A 7 -32.51 -2.27 6.60
CA LYS A 7 -31.26 -2.37 7.35
C LYS A 7 -30.52 -1.02 7.27
N ILE A 8 -31.16 0.05 7.76
CA ILE A 8 -30.46 1.21 8.32
C ILE A 8 -29.80 0.64 9.56
N LYS A 9 -28.52 0.29 9.45
CA LYS A 9 -27.81 -0.42 10.51
C LYS A 9 -27.18 0.56 11.48
N GLN A 10 -26.89 1.78 11.03
CA GLN A 10 -26.15 2.79 11.78
C GLN A 10 -26.70 4.19 11.48
N ASN A 11 -26.44 5.16 12.37
CA ASN A 11 -26.96 6.52 12.23
C ASN A 11 -26.44 7.22 10.96
N ILE A 12 -25.28 6.82 10.42
CA ILE A 12 -24.72 7.29 9.14
C ILE A 12 -25.67 7.03 7.97
N ASP A 13 -26.37 5.88 7.96
CA ASP A 13 -27.35 5.57 6.92
C ASP A 13 -28.54 6.56 6.97
N ILE A 14 -28.95 6.96 8.18
CA ILE A 14 -30.03 7.95 8.39
C ILE A 14 -29.58 9.33 7.89
N ILE A 15 -28.33 9.73 8.16
CA ILE A 15 -27.77 10.97 7.62
C ILE A 15 -27.79 10.93 6.11
N ASN A 16 -27.20 9.92 5.49
CA ASN A 16 -27.08 9.85 4.04
C ASN A 16 -28.44 9.76 3.34
N ALA A 17 -29.39 9.03 3.92
CA ALA A 17 -30.77 9.01 3.43
C ALA A 17 -31.42 10.40 3.52
N THR A 18 -31.22 11.10 4.64
CA THR A 18 -31.75 12.46 4.83
C THR A 18 -31.10 13.46 3.88
N HIS A 19 -29.80 13.34 3.65
CA HIS A 19 -29.04 14.17 2.73
C HIS A 19 -29.50 13.97 1.28
N PHE A 20 -29.72 12.71 0.86
CA PHE A 20 -30.31 12.41 -0.45
C PHE A 20 -31.69 13.05 -0.62
N ILE A 21 -32.56 12.94 0.38
CA ILE A 21 -33.89 13.57 0.37
C ILE A 21 -33.77 15.10 0.29
N TYR A 22 -32.81 15.69 1.01
CA TYR A 22 -32.51 17.11 0.96
C TYR A 22 -32.12 17.57 -0.46
N ILE A 23 -31.15 16.90 -1.08
CA ILE A 23 -30.71 17.22 -2.45
C ILE A 23 -31.89 17.12 -3.43
N LYS A 24 -32.64 16.00 -3.39
CA LYS A 24 -33.77 15.76 -4.31
C LYS A 24 -34.86 16.82 -4.11
N SER A 25 -35.11 17.24 -2.87
CA SER A 25 -36.10 18.27 -2.59
C SER A 25 -35.70 19.65 -3.11
N ASN A 26 -34.42 20.01 -3.01
CA ASN A 26 -33.88 21.27 -3.51
C ASN A 26 -33.86 21.33 -5.04
N SER A 27 -33.80 20.19 -5.74
CA SER A 27 -33.89 20.16 -7.21
C SER A 27 -35.29 20.48 -7.75
N TYR A 28 -36.32 20.55 -6.91
CA TYR A 28 -37.68 20.97 -7.30
C TYR A 28 -37.84 22.49 -7.11
N THR A 29 -37.25 23.29 -8.01
CA THR A 29 -36.96 24.73 -7.80
C THR A 29 -38.14 25.72 -7.74
N ASP A 30 -39.41 25.33 -7.91
CA ASP A 30 -40.45 26.34 -8.22
C ASP A 30 -41.56 26.60 -7.20
N GLU A 31 -41.58 26.00 -6.00
CA GLU A 31 -42.63 26.35 -5.03
C GLU A 31 -42.08 26.58 -3.62
N GLY A 32 -42.13 27.86 -3.24
CA GLY A 32 -41.73 28.38 -1.94
C GLY A 32 -42.30 27.59 -0.78
N ARG A 33 -41.43 26.81 -0.14
CA ARG A 33 -41.05 26.89 1.27
C ARG A 33 -40.00 25.80 1.48
N ASN A 34 -38.74 26.21 1.56
CA ASN A 34 -37.65 25.42 2.15
C ASN A 34 -38.03 25.04 3.60
N ARG A 35 -38.90 24.04 3.76
CA ARG A 35 -39.15 23.42 5.05
C ARG A 35 -37.92 22.60 5.37
N SER A 36 -37.27 22.89 6.48
CA SER A 36 -36.16 22.09 6.97
C SER A 36 -36.58 20.62 7.04
N ILE A 37 -35.89 19.77 6.28
CA ILE A 37 -36.10 18.32 6.30
C ILE A 37 -35.51 17.81 7.61
N ASN A 38 -36.34 17.75 8.66
CA ASN A 38 -35.90 17.27 9.96
C ASN A 38 -36.16 15.76 10.12
N LEU A 39 -35.49 14.96 9.30
CA LEU A 39 -35.57 13.50 9.35
C LEU A 39 -34.49 12.87 10.23
N LEU A 40 -33.46 13.63 10.63
CA LEU A 40 -32.38 13.16 11.50
C LEU A 40 -32.92 12.69 12.85
N VAL A 41 -32.72 11.42 13.15
CA VAL A 41 -33.11 10.72 14.39
C VAL A 41 -32.17 9.54 14.60
N ASP A 42 -32.11 9.06 15.84
CA ASP A 42 -31.30 7.93 16.32
C ASP A 42 -31.94 6.55 16.06
N ASN A 43 -33.04 6.51 15.31
CA ASN A 43 -33.89 5.32 15.23
C ASN A 43 -34.55 5.20 13.86
N SER A 44 -34.33 4.07 13.20
CA SER A 44 -34.84 3.77 11.86
C SER A 44 -36.38 3.83 11.78
N ASN A 45 -37.10 3.35 12.81
CA ASN A 45 -38.57 3.42 12.83
C ASN A 45 -39.06 4.87 12.95
N LYS A 46 -38.42 5.69 13.80
CA LYS A 46 -38.71 7.13 13.90
C LYS A 46 -38.43 7.82 12.55
N PHE A 47 -37.32 7.46 11.90
CA PHE A 47 -36.95 8.01 10.59
C PHE A 47 -38.05 7.70 9.58
N MET A 48 -38.48 6.43 9.49
CA MET A 48 -39.52 6.03 8.55
C MET A 48 -40.87 6.68 8.80
N ASN A 49 -41.27 6.83 10.07
CA ASN A 49 -42.50 7.55 10.40
C ASN A 49 -42.44 9.01 9.95
N LYS A 50 -41.30 9.67 10.14
CA LYS A 50 -41.09 11.04 9.66
C LYS A 50 -41.03 11.11 8.13
N PHE A 51 -40.36 10.16 7.48
CA PHE A 51 -40.26 10.07 6.01
C PHE A 51 -41.63 9.87 5.35
N ILE A 52 -42.45 8.96 5.87
CA ILE A 52 -43.83 8.74 5.40
C ILE A 52 -44.64 10.02 5.55
N ARG A 53 -44.53 10.71 6.70
CA ARG A 53 -45.21 11.99 6.92
C ARG A 53 -44.73 13.03 5.91
N TYR A 54 -43.43 13.19 5.71
CA TYR A 54 -42.86 14.11 4.74
C TYR A 54 -43.40 13.87 3.33
N ASN A 55 -43.39 12.62 2.84
CA ASN A 55 -43.92 12.26 1.53
C ASN A 55 -45.42 12.51 1.35
N LYS A 56 -46.23 12.45 2.43
CA LYS A 56 -47.65 12.80 2.35
C LYS A 56 -47.90 14.26 1.99
N TRP A 57 -46.93 15.15 2.24
CA TRP A 57 -47.02 16.57 1.90
C TRP A 57 -46.56 16.88 0.47
N LEU A 58 -46.00 15.91 -0.25
CA LEU A 58 -45.52 16.08 -1.62
C LEU A 58 -46.61 15.68 -2.63
N THR A 59 -46.62 16.36 -3.77
CA THR A 59 -47.40 15.94 -4.95
C THR A 59 -46.90 14.58 -5.45
N ASP A 60 -47.77 13.81 -6.12
CA ASP A 60 -47.48 12.42 -6.49
C ASP A 60 -46.21 12.27 -7.34
N ASP A 61 -45.95 13.23 -8.23
CA ASP A 61 -44.78 13.32 -9.10
C ASP A 61 -43.47 13.65 -8.35
N LYS A 62 -43.56 14.27 -7.17
CA LYS A 62 -42.40 14.67 -6.34
C LYS A 62 -42.11 13.71 -5.19
N LYS A 63 -43.01 12.74 -4.94
CA LYS A 63 -42.84 11.75 -3.87
C LYS A 63 -41.54 10.97 -4.06
N ILE A 64 -40.87 10.72 -2.93
CA ILE A 64 -39.63 9.96 -2.88
C ILE A 64 -39.95 8.58 -2.36
N THR A 65 -39.67 7.55 -3.13
CA THR A 65 -39.91 6.18 -2.69
C THR A 65 -38.79 5.71 -1.76
N ILE A 66 -39.11 4.80 -0.84
CA ILE A 66 -38.09 4.16 -0.01
C ILE A 66 -37.12 3.33 -0.87
N THR A 67 -37.60 2.77 -1.98
CA THR A 67 -36.77 2.02 -2.93
C THR A 67 -35.67 2.90 -3.50
N GLU A 68 -35.97 4.14 -3.90
CA GLU A 68 -34.96 5.08 -4.38
C GLU A 68 -33.90 5.40 -3.31
N VAL A 69 -34.33 5.64 -2.07
CA VAL A 69 -33.41 5.88 -0.94
C VAL A 69 -32.50 4.66 -0.72
N ASN A 70 -33.07 3.45 -0.72
CA ASN A 70 -32.29 2.23 -0.55
C ASN A 70 -31.31 2.00 -1.71
N SER A 71 -31.75 2.19 -2.96
CA SER A 71 -30.88 2.10 -4.13
C SER A 71 -29.74 3.11 -4.04
N PHE A 72 -30.02 4.33 -3.56
CA PHE A 72 -29.02 5.35 -3.32
C PHE A 72 -27.99 4.90 -2.26
N LEU A 73 -28.43 4.39 -1.11
CA LEU A 73 -27.52 3.93 -0.05
C LEU A 73 -26.68 2.71 -0.48
N ILE A 74 -27.28 1.75 -1.19
CA ILE A 74 -26.58 0.57 -1.73
C ILE A 74 -25.51 1.00 -2.74
N LYS A 75 -25.89 1.86 -3.71
CA LYS A 75 -24.95 2.38 -4.71
C LYS A 75 -23.80 3.16 -4.06
N ASN A 76 -24.07 3.83 -2.94
CA ASN A 76 -23.08 4.64 -2.24
C ASN A 76 -22.40 3.93 -1.07
N ASN A 77 -22.42 2.59 -1.06
CA ASN A 77 -21.74 1.82 -0.04
C ASN A 77 -20.22 2.03 -0.10
N THR A 78 -19.63 2.50 0.99
CA THR A 78 -18.19 2.81 1.10
C THR A 78 -17.30 1.61 0.79
N ARG A 79 -17.69 0.41 1.24
CA ARG A 79 -16.91 -0.81 0.99
C ARG A 79 -16.83 -1.06 -0.51
N ASP A 80 -17.97 -1.08 -1.19
CA ASP A 80 -18.01 -1.36 -2.62
C ASP A 80 -17.22 -0.30 -3.41
N LYS A 81 -17.35 0.98 -3.03
CA LYS A 81 -16.54 2.07 -3.63
C LYS A 81 -15.04 1.87 -3.46
N VAL A 82 -14.58 1.52 -2.25
CA VAL A 82 -13.15 1.25 -1.99
C VAL A 82 -12.69 0.03 -2.79
N LEU A 83 -13.51 -1.04 -2.85
CA LEU A 83 -13.17 -2.23 -3.61
C LEU A 83 -13.03 -1.92 -5.10
N ASP A 84 -13.99 -1.19 -5.67
CA ASP A 84 -14.04 -0.86 -7.09
C ASP A 84 -12.93 0.12 -7.49
N LEU A 85 -12.72 1.21 -6.73
CA LEU A 85 -11.74 2.24 -7.07
C LEU A 85 -10.30 1.73 -7.00
N PHE A 86 -9.99 0.85 -6.05
CA PHE A 86 -8.63 0.35 -5.83
C PHE A 86 -8.39 -1.04 -6.42
N ASP A 87 -9.32 -1.56 -7.23
CA ASP A 87 -9.27 -2.88 -7.87
C ASP A 87 -8.97 -4.00 -6.84
N ILE A 88 -9.68 -3.96 -5.71
CA ILE A 88 -9.49 -4.91 -4.61
C ILE A 88 -10.42 -6.10 -4.82
N ASN A 89 -9.85 -7.29 -5.01
CA ASN A 89 -10.63 -8.52 -5.13
C ASN A 89 -10.97 -9.08 -3.73
N PRO A 90 -12.24 -9.01 -3.27
CA PRO A 90 -12.61 -9.48 -1.94
C PRO A 90 -12.43 -11.00 -1.77
N ASN A 91 -12.45 -11.77 -2.86
CA ASN A 91 -12.25 -13.22 -2.83
C ASN A 91 -10.77 -13.61 -2.77
N ASN A 92 -9.85 -12.68 -3.07
CA ASN A 92 -8.42 -12.92 -3.03
C ASN A 92 -7.64 -11.65 -2.70
N LEU A 93 -7.72 -11.22 -1.43
CA LEU A 93 -7.05 -10.00 -0.94
C LEU A 93 -5.53 -10.01 -1.16
N GLN A 94 -4.89 -11.17 -1.31
CA GLN A 94 -3.45 -11.25 -1.55
C GLN A 94 -3.04 -10.61 -2.88
N GLN A 95 -3.89 -10.68 -3.91
CA GLN A 95 -3.63 -9.99 -5.18
C GLN A 95 -3.59 -8.47 -5.02
N SER A 96 -4.34 -7.95 -4.06
CA SER A 96 -4.48 -6.52 -3.77
C SER A 96 -3.70 -6.10 -2.51
N SER A 97 -2.77 -6.95 -2.05
CA SER A 97 -2.01 -6.73 -0.81
C SER A 97 -1.24 -5.40 -0.82
N ARG A 98 -0.67 -5.00 -1.96
CA ARG A 98 0.02 -3.71 -2.11
C ARG A 98 -0.92 -2.54 -1.85
N ALA A 99 -2.08 -2.51 -2.52
CA ALA A 99 -3.08 -1.45 -2.41
C ALA A 99 -3.65 -1.35 -0.98
N ILE A 100 -4.00 -2.49 -0.38
CA ILE A 100 -4.52 -2.55 0.99
C ILE A 100 -3.48 -2.03 2.00
N ASN A 101 -2.23 -2.48 1.89
CA ASN A 101 -1.16 -2.03 2.78
C ASN A 101 -0.84 -0.54 2.59
N TRP A 102 -0.86 -0.05 1.35
CA TRP A 102 -0.63 1.36 1.05
C TRP A 102 -1.76 2.24 1.60
N LEU A 103 -3.03 1.93 1.30
CA LEU A 103 -4.19 2.66 1.80
C LEU A 103 -4.16 2.78 3.33
N TRP A 104 -3.99 1.62 3.98
CA TRP A 104 -3.93 1.56 5.43
C TRP A 104 -2.75 2.37 5.97
N GLY A 105 -1.56 2.22 5.40
CA GLY A 105 -0.37 2.94 5.86
C GLY A 105 -0.44 4.45 5.61
N TYR A 106 -0.98 4.87 4.46
CA TYR A 106 -1.12 6.27 4.07
C TYR A 106 -2.03 7.01 5.06
N ILE A 107 -3.21 6.44 5.36
CA ILE A 107 -4.14 7.02 6.34
C ILE A 107 -3.51 7.08 7.74
N GLN A 108 -2.74 6.06 8.15
CA GLN A 108 -2.07 6.05 9.46
C GLN A 108 -0.99 7.14 9.58
N ILE A 109 -0.17 7.32 8.54
CA ILE A 109 0.91 8.32 8.52
C ILE A 109 0.36 9.74 8.50
N ASN A 110 -0.75 9.95 7.79
CA ASN A 110 -1.37 11.23 7.58
C ASN A 110 -2.61 11.45 8.46
N PHE A 111 -2.83 10.62 9.49
CA PHE A 111 -4.10 10.57 10.23
C PHE A 111 -4.62 11.93 10.68
N GLY A 112 -3.77 12.77 11.28
CA GLY A 112 -4.16 14.11 11.71
C GLY A 112 -4.46 15.06 10.54
N HIS A 113 -3.74 14.95 9.43
CA HIS A 113 -4.01 15.71 8.21
C HIS A 113 -5.34 15.31 7.60
N GLU A 114 -5.58 14.01 7.42
CA GLU A 114 -6.82 13.48 6.83
C GLU A 114 -8.05 13.89 7.65
N ILE A 115 -7.96 13.84 8.99
CA ILE A 115 -9.06 14.30 9.86
C ILE A 115 -9.36 15.77 9.63
N ASN A 116 -8.35 16.63 9.68
CA ASN A 116 -8.54 18.08 9.54
C ASN A 116 -9.09 18.43 8.14
N TYR A 117 -8.62 17.72 7.10
CA TYR A 117 -9.12 17.87 5.75
C TYR A 117 -10.62 17.55 5.67
N LEU A 118 -11.02 16.38 6.18
CA LEU A 118 -12.41 15.93 6.17
C LEU A 118 -13.32 16.83 7.00
N GLU A 119 -12.86 17.29 8.16
CA GLU A 119 -13.58 18.27 8.98
C GLU A 119 -13.82 19.56 8.19
N GLY A 120 -12.78 20.10 7.53
CA GLY A 120 -12.90 21.29 6.68
C GLY A 120 -13.93 21.13 5.57
N VAL A 121 -13.86 20.03 4.81
CA VAL A 121 -14.81 19.75 3.71
C VAL A 121 -16.24 19.57 4.22
N LEU A 122 -16.42 18.95 5.39
CA LEU A 122 -17.75 18.81 6.01
C LEU A 122 -18.31 20.15 6.47
N TYR A 123 -17.48 21.02 7.06
CA TYR A 123 -17.89 22.35 7.50
C TYR A 123 -18.37 23.23 6.34
N GLU A 124 -17.80 23.07 5.15
CA GLU A 124 -18.22 23.77 3.94
C GLU A 124 -19.53 23.23 3.33
N ASN A 125 -20.05 22.11 3.83
CA ASN A 125 -21.27 21.50 3.31
C ASN A 125 -22.55 22.10 3.93
N ASP A 126 -23.37 22.78 3.13
CA ASP A 126 -24.65 23.38 3.53
C ASP A 126 -25.57 22.46 4.36
N PHE A 127 -25.62 21.17 4.03
CA PHE A 127 -26.48 20.23 4.75
C PHE A 127 -25.94 19.95 6.15
N TYR A 128 -24.62 19.78 6.25
CA TYR A 128 -23.93 19.55 7.51
C TYR A 128 -24.03 20.79 8.40
N GLU A 129 -23.65 21.98 7.92
CA GLU A 129 -23.69 23.24 8.69
C GLU A 129 -25.07 23.48 9.31
N ARG A 130 -26.15 23.29 8.55
CA ARG A 130 -27.53 23.48 9.03
C ARG A 130 -27.99 22.45 10.06
N ASN A 131 -27.30 21.33 10.17
CA ASN A 131 -27.71 20.20 10.99
C ASN A 131 -26.62 19.68 11.94
N GLU A 132 -25.49 20.36 12.07
CA GLU A 132 -24.34 19.96 12.88
C GLU A 132 -24.77 19.57 14.30
N ASP A 133 -25.50 20.44 15.00
CA ASP A 133 -26.02 20.16 16.33
C ASP A 133 -26.88 18.89 16.42
N LYS A 134 -27.64 18.55 15.37
CA LYS A 134 -28.49 17.36 15.36
C LYS A 134 -27.69 16.11 15.04
N ILE A 135 -26.74 16.22 14.11
CA ILE A 135 -25.78 15.19 13.73
C ILE A 135 -24.95 14.81 14.96
N ASN A 136 -24.37 15.80 15.66
CA ASN A 136 -23.52 15.60 16.84
C ASN A 136 -24.25 14.96 18.04
N ARG A 137 -25.58 15.07 18.10
CA ARG A 137 -26.41 14.46 19.16
C ARG A 137 -26.79 13.01 18.89
N LEU A 138 -26.49 12.47 17.71
CA LEU A 138 -26.77 11.07 17.41
C LEU A 138 -25.72 10.20 18.11
N PRO A 139 -26.12 9.29 19.02
CA PRO A 139 -25.22 8.67 20.00
C PRO A 139 -24.09 7.82 19.41
N ASP A 140 -24.26 7.26 18.21
CA ASP A 140 -23.21 6.45 17.54
C ASP A 140 -22.45 7.22 16.46
N LEU A 141 -22.69 8.52 16.32
CA LEU A 141 -22.43 9.23 15.07
C LEU A 141 -21.14 10.04 15.04
N ILE A 142 -20.58 10.34 16.22
CA ILE A 142 -19.33 11.08 16.32
C ILE A 142 -18.45 10.39 17.31
N ILE A 143 -17.54 9.60 16.75
CA ILE A 143 -16.21 9.35 17.30
C ILE A 143 -16.24 9.17 18.81
N SER A 144 -16.54 7.95 19.28
CA SER A 144 -16.00 7.60 20.58
C SER A 144 -14.47 7.65 20.48
N LYS A 145 -13.79 7.99 21.57
CA LYS A 145 -12.33 7.78 21.70
C LYS A 145 -11.91 6.36 21.23
N GLU A 146 -12.82 5.39 21.31
CA GLU A 146 -12.58 3.99 20.98
C GLU A 146 -12.46 3.74 19.47
N ALA A 147 -13.03 4.57 18.59
CA ALA A 147 -12.84 4.46 17.14
C ALA A 147 -11.42 4.86 16.74
N ASN A 148 -10.87 5.92 17.36
CA ASN A 148 -9.46 6.28 17.23
C ASN A 148 -8.57 5.18 17.83
N ASP A 149 -8.94 4.59 18.97
CA ASP A 149 -8.17 3.48 19.57
C ASP A 149 -8.24 2.19 18.73
N TYR A 150 -9.35 1.92 18.03
CA TYR A 150 -9.53 0.77 17.13
C TYR A 150 -8.71 0.93 15.85
N PHE A 151 -8.62 2.16 15.32
CA PHE A 151 -7.72 2.47 14.21
C PHE A 151 -6.25 2.39 14.60
N ASN A 152 -5.92 2.81 15.82
CA ASN A 152 -4.58 2.73 16.37
C ASN A 152 -4.17 1.29 16.74
N LYS A 153 -5.08 0.31 16.72
CA LYS A 153 -4.72 -1.11 16.84
C LYS A 153 -4.06 -1.58 15.54
N LYS A 154 -2.73 -1.56 15.54
CA LYS A 154 -1.89 -2.11 14.49
C LYS A 154 -2.32 -3.56 14.17
N SER A 155 -2.61 -3.86 12.91
CA SER A 155 -3.11 -5.17 12.47
C SER A 155 -2.22 -5.81 11.42
N ASN A 156 -2.13 -7.15 11.47
CA ASN A 156 -1.29 -7.95 10.59
C ASN A 156 -2.05 -8.60 9.44
N LYS A 157 -3.39 -8.57 9.48
CA LYS A 157 -4.24 -9.27 8.51
C LYS A 157 -4.85 -8.27 7.52
N LEU A 158 -4.83 -8.61 6.23
CA LEU A 158 -5.29 -7.73 5.15
C LEU A 158 -6.78 -7.39 5.25
N ASP A 159 -7.61 -8.37 5.64
CA ASP A 159 -9.03 -8.18 5.92
C ASP A 159 -9.25 -7.14 7.02
N CYS A 160 -8.53 -7.25 8.14
CA CYS A 160 -8.62 -6.28 9.22
C CYS A 160 -8.14 -4.88 8.81
N LYS A 161 -7.06 -4.77 8.01
CA LYS A 161 -6.58 -3.49 7.50
C LYS A 161 -7.60 -2.82 6.59
N LEU A 162 -8.20 -3.59 5.69
CA LEU A 162 -9.24 -3.11 4.79
C LEU A 162 -10.50 -2.68 5.56
N ASP A 163 -10.93 -3.49 6.53
CA ASP A 163 -12.07 -3.18 7.39
C ASP A 163 -11.81 -1.94 8.23
N GLN A 164 -10.58 -1.77 8.73
CA GLN A 164 -10.14 -0.50 9.32
C GLN A 164 -10.38 0.61 8.30
N VAL A 165 -9.66 0.66 7.16
CA VAL A 165 -9.79 1.73 6.15
C VAL A 165 -11.25 2.12 5.87
N ILE A 166 -12.12 1.14 5.62
CA ILE A 166 -13.55 1.35 5.39
C ILE A 166 -14.24 2.01 6.58
N ASN A 167 -13.97 1.56 7.80
CA ASN A 167 -14.54 2.15 9.01
C ASN A 167 -14.05 3.59 9.24
N PHE A 168 -12.78 3.94 8.95
CA PHE A 168 -12.35 5.34 9.06
C PHE A 168 -13.12 6.22 8.11
N ILE A 169 -13.28 5.78 6.87
CA ILE A 169 -14.05 6.54 5.89
C ILE A 169 -15.50 6.67 6.36
N ASN A 170 -16.16 5.60 6.80
CA ASN A 170 -17.54 5.67 7.30
C ASN A 170 -17.66 6.61 8.51
N ASP A 171 -16.76 6.49 9.48
CA ASP A 171 -16.85 7.20 10.75
C ASP A 171 -16.44 8.68 10.63
N LYS A 172 -15.60 9.02 9.65
CA LYS A 172 -15.12 10.40 9.44
C LYS A 172 -15.82 11.12 8.29
N CYS A 173 -16.24 10.40 7.25
CA CYS A 173 -16.94 10.97 6.11
C CYS A 173 -18.44 10.68 6.25
N LEU A 174 -19.15 11.56 6.95
CA LEU A 174 -20.58 11.37 7.26
C LEU A 174 -21.49 11.44 6.03
N LEU A 175 -21.07 12.14 4.97
CA LEU A 175 -21.85 12.39 3.76
C LEU A 175 -21.22 11.76 2.52
N PHE A 176 -22.03 11.11 1.69
CA PHE A 176 -21.56 10.36 0.51
C PHE A 176 -20.78 11.19 -0.52
N ASN A 177 -21.12 12.47 -0.71
CA ASN A 177 -20.41 13.34 -1.63
C ASN A 177 -19.00 13.63 -1.11
N VAL A 178 -18.87 13.83 0.21
CA VAL A 178 -17.57 13.95 0.88
C VAL A 178 -16.78 12.65 0.78
N ILE A 179 -17.44 11.49 0.93
CA ILE A 179 -16.81 10.18 0.68
C ILE A 179 -16.28 10.10 -0.76
N ASP A 180 -17.07 10.50 -1.75
CA ASP A 180 -16.68 10.42 -3.16
C ASP A 180 -15.48 11.31 -3.48
N ASP A 181 -15.47 12.53 -2.98
CA ASP A 181 -14.36 13.47 -3.20
C ASP A 181 -13.10 12.97 -2.49
N TYR A 182 -13.22 12.54 -1.23
CA TYR A 182 -12.10 11.97 -0.48
C TYR A 182 -11.50 10.72 -1.13
N LEU A 183 -12.35 9.80 -1.58
CA LEU A 183 -11.89 8.57 -2.25
C LEU A 183 -11.21 8.85 -3.58
N ARG A 184 -11.63 9.89 -4.32
CA ARG A 184 -10.96 10.33 -5.54
C ARG A 184 -9.58 10.90 -5.24
N ASP A 185 -9.46 11.76 -4.24
CA ASP A 185 -8.17 12.32 -3.83
C ASP A 185 -7.20 11.21 -3.42
N LEU A 186 -7.65 10.25 -2.59
CA LEU A 186 -6.86 9.08 -2.21
C LEU A 186 -6.48 8.22 -3.42
N HIS A 187 -7.39 8.04 -4.37
CA HIS A 187 -7.13 7.25 -5.56
C HIS A 187 -6.13 7.94 -6.49
N ASP A 188 -6.17 9.27 -6.60
CA ASP A 188 -5.18 10.04 -7.36
C ASP A 188 -3.79 9.93 -6.75
N GLU A 189 -3.67 9.97 -5.42
CA GLU A 189 -2.40 9.69 -4.74
C GLU A 189 -1.94 8.23 -4.97
N TRP A 190 -2.87 7.26 -4.95
CA TRP A 190 -2.56 5.88 -5.28
C TRP A 190 -2.05 5.72 -6.70
N LEU A 191 -2.68 6.33 -7.70
CA LEU A 191 -2.25 6.23 -9.10
C LEU A 191 -0.85 6.79 -9.31
N ARG A 192 -0.48 7.86 -8.60
CA ARG A 192 0.87 8.44 -8.66
C ARG A 192 1.95 7.44 -8.24
N VAL A 193 1.68 6.64 -7.21
CA VAL A 193 2.65 5.66 -6.68
C VAL A 193 2.53 4.30 -7.38
N PHE A 194 1.33 3.89 -7.77
CA PHE A 194 1.07 2.61 -8.42
C PHE A 194 1.82 2.47 -9.74
N ALA A 195 1.90 3.56 -10.52
CA ALA A 195 2.63 3.61 -11.78
C ALA A 195 4.15 3.42 -11.62
N ASN A 196 4.69 3.53 -10.42
CA ASN A 196 6.11 3.37 -10.15
C ASN A 196 6.53 1.89 -10.17
N LYS A 197 7.19 1.49 -11.26
CA LYS A 197 7.69 0.11 -11.47
C LYS A 197 9.14 -0.11 -11.03
N LYS A 198 9.77 0.82 -10.30
CA LYS A 198 11.21 0.72 -9.98
C LYS A 198 11.56 -0.50 -9.13
N PHE A 199 10.74 -0.79 -8.12
CA PHE A 199 10.96 -1.97 -7.28
C PHE A 199 10.63 -3.27 -8.03
N GLU A 200 9.58 -3.29 -8.85
CA GLU A 200 9.31 -4.40 -9.78
C GLU A 200 10.51 -4.67 -10.71
N GLN A 201 11.09 -3.63 -11.31
CA GLN A 201 12.31 -3.74 -12.14
C GLN A 201 13.53 -4.26 -11.37
N PHE A 202 13.64 -3.95 -10.09
CA PHE A 202 14.68 -4.51 -9.23
C PHE A 202 14.44 -6.01 -9.01
N ILE A 203 13.21 -6.38 -8.64
CA ILE A 203 12.85 -7.74 -8.24
C ILE A 203 12.78 -8.71 -9.44
N THR A 204 12.37 -8.26 -10.62
CA THR A 204 12.24 -9.09 -11.85
C THR A 204 13.56 -9.64 -12.40
N LYS A 205 14.72 -9.11 -11.98
CA LYS A 205 16.05 -9.66 -12.30
C LYS A 205 16.39 -10.91 -11.46
N CYS A 206 15.50 -11.90 -11.43
CA CYS A 206 15.64 -13.16 -10.70
C CYS A 206 15.44 -14.34 -11.66
N LYS A 207 16.22 -15.41 -11.50
CA LYS A 207 16.16 -16.58 -12.39
C LYS A 207 15.00 -17.52 -12.07
N ASN A 208 14.54 -17.54 -10.82
CA ASN A 208 13.48 -18.43 -10.34
C ASN A 208 12.74 -17.84 -9.13
N LYS A 209 11.64 -18.50 -8.72
CA LYS A 209 10.79 -18.09 -7.59
C LYS A 209 11.53 -18.11 -6.24
N ASP A 210 12.51 -18.99 -6.06
CA ASP A 210 13.29 -19.07 -4.82
C ASP A 210 14.26 -17.90 -4.66
N GLU A 211 14.92 -17.50 -5.75
CA GLU A 211 15.80 -16.31 -5.78
C GLU A 211 14.97 -15.04 -5.57
N LEU A 212 13.78 -14.99 -6.18
CA LEU A 212 12.79 -13.94 -5.95
C LEU A 212 12.48 -13.82 -4.45
N PHE A 213 11.99 -14.88 -3.82
CA PHE A 213 11.66 -14.89 -2.40
C PHE A 213 12.84 -14.43 -1.51
N LYS A 214 14.04 -14.98 -1.73
CA LYS A 214 15.25 -14.60 -0.97
C LYS A 214 15.63 -13.14 -1.16
N LYS A 215 15.50 -12.61 -2.38
CA LYS A 215 15.83 -11.23 -2.71
C LYS A 215 14.84 -10.27 -2.09
N THR A 216 13.56 -10.61 -2.11
CA THR A 216 12.52 -9.77 -1.52
C THR A 216 12.60 -9.77 0.00
N GLN A 217 12.84 -10.92 0.62
CA GLN A 217 13.09 -10.98 2.06
C GLN A 217 14.32 -10.16 2.45
N PHE A 218 15.43 -10.30 1.71
CA PHE A 218 16.62 -9.48 1.92
C PHE A 218 16.33 -7.99 1.75
N PHE A 219 15.51 -7.62 0.77
CA PHE A 219 15.15 -6.23 0.57
C PHE A 219 14.42 -5.67 1.79
N TYR A 220 13.40 -6.39 2.26
CA TYR A 220 12.68 -6.02 3.48
C TYR A 220 13.61 -5.89 4.69
N ASP A 221 14.45 -6.90 4.93
CA ASP A 221 15.38 -6.91 6.07
C ASP A 221 16.38 -5.75 6.04
N GLU A 222 16.73 -5.24 4.86
CA GLU A 222 17.59 -4.07 4.72
C GLU A 222 16.82 -2.75 4.70
N LEU A 223 15.56 -2.76 4.25
CA LEU A 223 14.66 -1.61 4.28
C LEU A 223 14.40 -1.20 5.72
N ILE A 224 14.08 -2.15 6.60
CA ILE A 224 13.79 -1.88 8.02
C ILE A 224 14.98 -1.33 8.84
N LYS A 225 16.18 -1.25 8.24
CA LYS A 225 17.41 -0.73 8.87
C LYS A 225 17.77 0.68 8.38
N ILE A 226 16.89 1.32 7.63
CA ILE A 226 17.12 2.65 7.07
C ILE A 226 16.42 3.66 7.98
N ASP A 227 17.22 4.41 8.74
CA ASP A 227 16.74 5.41 9.70
C ASP A 227 15.80 6.46 9.09
N ASP A 228 15.98 6.80 7.80
CA ASP A 228 15.20 7.84 7.11
C ASP A 228 13.71 7.47 6.89
N ILE A 229 13.31 6.21 7.14
CA ILE A 229 11.95 5.71 6.88
C ILE A 229 11.30 5.11 8.13
N ASP A 230 11.79 5.50 9.31
CA ASP A 230 11.33 4.98 10.60
C ASP A 230 9.84 5.24 10.83
N LYS A 231 9.29 6.38 10.37
CA LYS A 231 7.85 6.67 10.50
C LYS A 231 7.02 5.69 9.68
N GLU A 232 7.38 5.47 8.42
CA GLU A 232 6.72 4.57 7.49
C GLU A 232 6.85 3.11 7.93
N ILE A 233 7.99 2.72 8.52
CA ILE A 233 8.17 1.37 9.06
C ILE A 233 7.40 1.17 10.37
N SER A 234 7.38 2.17 11.25
CA SER A 234 6.80 2.07 12.60
C SER A 234 5.34 1.59 12.59
N ILE A 235 4.59 1.97 11.55
CA ILE A 235 3.21 1.54 11.34
C ILE A 235 3.12 0.06 10.97
N PHE A 236 4.14 -0.52 10.35
CA PHE A 236 4.21 -1.93 9.95
C PHE A 236 5.05 -2.83 10.87
N GLU A 237 5.70 -2.32 11.92
CA GLU A 237 6.57 -3.09 12.83
C GLU A 237 5.96 -4.40 13.36
N HIS A 238 4.63 -4.44 13.49
CA HIS A 238 3.92 -5.60 14.01
C HIS A 238 3.49 -6.56 12.91
N CYS A 239 3.48 -6.13 11.64
CA CYS A 239 3.04 -6.91 10.50
C CYS A 239 3.94 -8.13 10.31
N THR A 240 3.35 -9.33 10.38
CA THR A 240 4.00 -10.54 9.90
C THR A 240 4.20 -10.42 8.39
N VAL A 241 5.45 -10.58 7.94
CA VAL A 241 5.85 -10.49 6.52
C VAL A 241 5.34 -11.72 5.78
N ASN A 242 4.04 -11.78 5.50
CA ASN A 242 3.43 -12.86 4.72
C ASN A 242 3.76 -12.69 3.22
N ASP A 243 3.89 -11.44 2.76
CA ASP A 243 4.40 -11.10 1.43
C ASP A 243 5.37 -9.92 1.52
N SER A 244 6.67 -10.22 1.58
CA SER A 244 7.74 -9.21 1.60
C SER A 244 7.73 -8.33 0.35
N THR A 245 7.13 -8.77 -0.75
CA THR A 245 7.08 -8.03 -2.02
C THR A 245 6.10 -6.89 -1.93
N ALA A 246 4.83 -7.22 -1.65
CA ALA A 246 3.78 -6.23 -1.53
C ALA A 246 4.06 -5.25 -0.38
N LEU A 247 4.58 -5.74 0.75
CA LEU A 247 4.89 -4.89 1.90
C LEU A 247 6.06 -3.94 1.63
N SER A 248 7.18 -4.43 1.07
CA SER A 248 8.31 -3.55 0.74
C SER A 248 7.93 -2.51 -0.29
N GLN A 249 7.16 -2.90 -1.31
CA GLN A 249 6.66 -1.97 -2.31
C GLN A 249 5.73 -0.93 -1.67
N ALA A 250 4.78 -1.34 -0.82
CA ALA A 250 3.88 -0.41 -0.15
C ALA A 250 4.64 0.58 0.75
N ILE A 251 5.65 0.13 1.50
CA ILE A 251 6.50 1.02 2.32
C ILE A 251 7.23 2.05 1.43
N LEU A 252 7.80 1.61 0.30
CA LEU A 252 8.43 2.53 -0.64
C LEU A 252 7.43 3.52 -1.24
N ASP A 253 6.21 3.06 -1.53
CA ASP A 253 5.14 3.89 -2.10
C ASP A 253 4.66 4.96 -1.10
N LEU A 254 4.88 4.78 0.20
CA LEU A 254 4.58 5.80 1.23
C LEU A 254 5.65 6.91 1.28
N LEU A 255 6.79 6.72 0.63
CA LEU A 255 7.82 7.74 0.54
C LEU A 255 7.44 8.78 -0.51
N ASN A 256 7.28 10.03 -0.08
CA ASN A 256 6.87 11.14 -0.92
C ASN A 256 7.86 11.46 -2.06
N SER A 257 9.15 11.09 -1.91
CA SER A 257 10.19 11.43 -2.88
C SER A 257 10.61 10.27 -3.77
N ASN A 258 10.42 10.47 -5.07
CA ASN A 258 10.92 9.57 -6.11
C ASN A 258 12.44 9.35 -6.08
N LEU A 259 13.19 10.34 -5.57
CA LEU A 259 14.65 10.28 -5.41
C LEU A 259 15.04 9.45 -4.18
N GLU A 260 14.31 9.58 -3.07
CA GLU A 260 14.52 8.78 -1.87
C GLU A 260 14.28 7.30 -2.16
N GLN A 261 13.16 6.97 -2.82
CA GLN A 261 12.89 5.60 -3.26
C GLN A 261 14.03 5.04 -4.12
N GLN A 262 14.55 5.82 -5.07
CA GLN A 262 15.68 5.39 -5.91
C GLN A 262 16.98 5.21 -5.10
N ALA A 263 17.27 6.11 -4.18
CA ALA A 263 18.45 6.04 -3.32
C ALA A 263 18.41 4.78 -2.45
N ILE A 264 17.26 4.49 -1.83
CA ILE A 264 17.03 3.29 -1.02
C ILE A 264 17.18 2.03 -1.87
N ILE A 265 16.48 1.94 -3.00
CA ILE A 265 16.57 0.79 -3.90
C ILE A 265 18.03 0.58 -4.36
N SER A 266 18.73 1.65 -4.71
CA SER A 266 20.14 1.59 -5.13
C SER A 266 21.06 1.11 -4.00
N LYS A 267 20.89 1.64 -2.78
CA LYS A 267 21.67 1.26 -1.58
C LYS A 267 21.50 -0.23 -1.29
N ILE A 268 20.27 -0.73 -1.27
CA ILE A 268 19.96 -2.14 -1.01
C ILE A 268 20.45 -3.03 -2.17
N SER A 269 20.28 -2.59 -3.43
CA SER A 269 20.73 -3.30 -4.62
C SER A 269 22.25 -3.50 -4.64
N LYS A 270 23.03 -2.49 -4.22
CA LYS A 270 24.49 -2.61 -4.04
C LYS A 270 24.83 -3.66 -2.98
N LYS A 271 24.15 -3.65 -1.83
CA LYS A 271 24.34 -4.65 -0.76
C LYS A 271 24.01 -6.07 -1.24
N TRP A 272 22.91 -6.25 -1.98
CA TRP A 272 22.52 -7.53 -2.58
C TRP A 272 23.58 -8.06 -3.55
N SER A 273 24.06 -7.19 -4.44
CA SER A 273 25.09 -7.54 -5.43
C SER A 273 26.40 -7.97 -4.75
N SER A 274 26.82 -7.27 -3.70
CA SER A 274 27.97 -7.65 -2.87
C SER A 274 27.78 -9.00 -2.18
N LYS A 275 26.57 -9.30 -1.67
CA LYS A 275 26.25 -10.61 -1.07
C LYS A 275 26.29 -11.74 -2.09
N LYS A 276 25.72 -11.54 -3.29
CA LYS A 276 25.75 -12.51 -4.39
C LYS A 276 27.17 -12.77 -4.89
N ASN A 277 28.00 -11.72 -4.94
CA ASN A 277 29.39 -11.81 -5.38
C ASN A 277 30.33 -12.42 -4.33
N ARG A 278 29.92 -12.69 -3.08
CA ARG A 278 30.77 -13.43 -2.12
C ARG A 278 31.09 -14.85 -2.56
N HIS A 279 30.31 -15.44 -3.46
CA HIS A 279 30.61 -16.76 -4.05
C HIS A 279 31.44 -16.66 -5.35
N ASN A 280 31.65 -15.44 -5.90
CA ASN A 280 32.40 -15.19 -7.13
C ASN A 280 33.58 -14.21 -6.94
N GLY A 281 33.85 -13.76 -5.72
CA GLY A 281 35.02 -12.95 -5.41
C GLY A 281 36.25 -13.84 -5.55
N LYS A 282 37.26 -13.39 -6.32
CA LYS A 282 38.57 -14.06 -6.39
C LYS A 282 39.00 -14.42 -4.97
N VAL A 283 39.09 -15.72 -4.67
CA VAL A 283 39.53 -16.21 -3.38
C VAL A 283 40.94 -15.67 -3.14
N SER A 284 41.12 -14.91 -2.07
CA SER A 284 42.44 -14.41 -1.70
C SER A 284 43.28 -15.57 -1.19
N PHE A 285 44.30 -15.97 -1.94
CA PHE A 285 45.27 -16.97 -1.51
C PHE A 285 46.47 -16.27 -0.88
N SER A 286 46.81 -16.66 0.35
CA SER A 286 48.10 -16.34 0.95
C SER A 286 49.06 -17.47 0.61
N THR A 287 50.23 -17.13 0.06
CA THR A 287 51.28 -18.11 -0.23
C THR A 287 52.59 -17.60 0.37
N THR A 288 53.35 -18.51 0.96
CA THR A 288 54.70 -18.24 1.44
C THR A 288 55.69 -18.60 0.34
N MET A 289 56.66 -17.72 0.10
CA MET A 289 57.71 -17.93 -0.89
C MET A 289 59.06 -17.50 -0.29
N LEU A 290 60.14 -18.12 -0.76
CA LEU A 290 61.49 -17.75 -0.37
C LEU A 290 61.80 -16.30 -0.81
N PRO A 291 62.63 -15.55 -0.06
CA PRO A 291 62.95 -14.15 -0.38
C PRO A 291 63.51 -13.96 -1.81
N GLU A 292 64.32 -14.91 -2.27
CA GLU A 292 64.90 -14.91 -3.61
C GLU A 292 63.84 -15.06 -4.70
N THR A 293 62.83 -15.90 -4.47
CA THR A 293 61.70 -16.10 -5.38
C THR A 293 60.82 -14.87 -5.46
N LYS A 294 60.59 -14.21 -4.31
CA LYS A 294 59.84 -12.95 -4.25
C LYS A 294 60.54 -11.85 -5.04
N ASN A 295 61.84 -11.67 -4.84
CA ASN A 295 62.63 -10.66 -5.56
C ASN A 295 62.58 -10.86 -7.08
N LYS A 296 62.65 -12.11 -7.56
CA LYS A 296 62.49 -12.43 -8.99
C LYS A 296 61.08 -12.13 -9.49
N LEU A 297 60.04 -12.43 -8.71
CA LEU A 297 58.66 -12.11 -9.06
C LEU A 297 58.45 -10.59 -9.16
N ASP A 298 58.97 -9.82 -8.21
CA ASP A 298 58.87 -8.36 -8.20
C ASP A 298 59.57 -7.75 -9.43
N GLN A 299 60.72 -8.30 -9.84
CA GLN A 299 61.39 -7.89 -11.09
C GLN A 299 60.52 -8.16 -12.33
N ILE A 300 59.89 -9.32 -12.43
CA ILE A 300 59.00 -9.66 -13.56
C ILE A 300 57.78 -8.75 -13.60
N VAL A 301 57.20 -8.45 -12.44
CA VAL A 301 56.07 -7.54 -12.28
C VAL A 301 56.44 -6.13 -12.76
N ASN A 302 57.62 -5.64 -12.36
CA ASN A 302 58.13 -4.34 -12.78
C ASN A 302 58.40 -4.28 -14.29
N HIS A 303 58.95 -5.34 -14.89
CA HIS A 303 59.19 -5.40 -16.33
C HIS A 303 57.92 -5.52 -17.17
N SER A 304 56.84 -6.08 -16.61
CA SER A 304 55.59 -6.34 -17.33
C SER A 304 54.51 -5.26 -17.12
N TYR A 305 54.81 -4.20 -16.35
CA TYR A 305 53.85 -3.16 -15.96
C TYR A 305 52.49 -3.71 -15.51
N SER A 306 52.52 -4.84 -14.81
CA SER A 306 51.33 -5.58 -14.37
C SER A 306 51.28 -5.61 -12.85
N ASN A 307 50.18 -6.09 -12.25
CA ASN A 307 50.14 -6.36 -10.81
C ASN A 307 50.63 -7.79 -10.51
N ILE A 308 51.06 -8.03 -9.27
CA ILE A 308 51.60 -9.32 -8.80
C ILE A 308 50.59 -10.47 -9.06
N SER A 309 49.31 -10.23 -8.81
CA SER A 309 48.25 -11.24 -8.97
C SER A 309 48.06 -11.70 -10.42
N ILE A 310 48.01 -10.76 -11.37
CA ILE A 310 47.89 -11.06 -12.81
C ILE A 310 49.13 -11.78 -13.32
N THR A 311 50.31 -11.37 -12.83
CA THR A 311 51.58 -11.96 -13.22
C THR A 311 51.70 -13.41 -12.73
N LEU A 312 51.33 -13.67 -11.48
CA LEU A 312 51.25 -15.03 -10.93
C LEU A 312 50.23 -15.89 -11.68
N GLN A 313 49.04 -15.34 -11.98
CA GLN A 313 48.03 -16.07 -12.75
C GLN A 313 48.58 -16.50 -14.12
N LYS A 314 49.25 -15.60 -14.85
CA LYS A 314 49.87 -15.93 -16.14
C LYS A 314 50.93 -17.03 -16.03
N ILE A 315 51.78 -16.98 -15.00
CA ILE A 315 52.81 -18.00 -14.79
C ILE A 315 52.17 -19.36 -14.49
N ILE A 316 51.15 -19.37 -13.62
CA ILE A 316 50.41 -20.59 -13.26
C ILE A 316 49.70 -21.16 -14.49
N ASP A 317 49.02 -20.33 -15.27
CA ASP A 317 48.31 -20.75 -16.48
C ASP A 317 49.27 -21.31 -17.53
N GLN A 318 50.43 -20.68 -17.73
CA GLN A 318 51.47 -21.14 -18.65
C GLN A 318 52.07 -22.48 -18.22
N GLU A 319 52.38 -22.66 -16.94
CA GLU A 319 52.89 -23.93 -16.43
C GLU A 319 51.81 -25.02 -16.41
N HIS A 320 50.55 -24.66 -16.13
CA HIS A 320 49.42 -25.58 -16.25
C HIS A 320 49.28 -26.06 -17.71
N GLU A 321 49.27 -25.17 -18.69
CA GLU A 321 49.28 -25.55 -20.11
C GLU A 321 50.47 -26.45 -20.48
N ARG A 322 51.67 -26.16 -19.95
CA ARG A 322 52.87 -26.95 -20.20
C ARG A 322 52.78 -28.37 -19.62
N LEU A 323 52.25 -28.50 -18.40
CA LEU A 323 52.05 -29.78 -17.74
C LEU A 323 50.96 -30.62 -18.42
N PHE A 324 49.86 -30.00 -18.84
CA PHE A 324 48.77 -30.69 -19.54
C PHE A 324 49.10 -31.04 -21.02
N LYS A 325 49.93 -30.24 -21.71
CA LYS A 325 50.50 -30.66 -23.01
C LYS A 325 51.47 -31.84 -22.87
N LYS A 326 52.19 -31.94 -21.74
CA LYS A 326 53.04 -33.11 -21.44
C LYS A 326 52.23 -34.38 -21.12
N SER A 327 51.08 -34.29 -20.44
CA SER A 327 50.26 -35.46 -20.10
C SER A 327 49.60 -36.12 -21.32
N ASN A 328 49.20 -35.33 -22.33
CA ASN A 328 48.64 -35.89 -23.56
C ASN A 328 49.69 -36.56 -24.45
N ASN A 329 50.95 -36.12 -24.37
CA ASN A 329 52.05 -36.79 -25.09
C ASN A 329 52.55 -38.05 -24.38
N SER A 330 52.44 -38.17 -23.05
CA SER A 330 52.82 -39.38 -22.31
C SER A 330 51.77 -40.49 -22.38
N LEU A 331 50.48 -40.17 -22.55
CA LEU A 331 49.41 -41.15 -22.78
C LEU A 331 49.45 -41.80 -24.18
N SER A 332 50.09 -41.15 -25.16
CA SER A 332 50.20 -41.69 -26.54
C SER A 332 51.32 -42.73 -26.73
N LYS A 333 52.25 -42.86 -25.77
CA LYS A 333 53.41 -43.77 -25.87
C LYS A 333 53.28 -45.09 -25.10
N ASN A 334 52.21 -45.28 -24.33
CA ASN A 334 51.91 -46.54 -23.62
C ASN A 334 50.61 -47.20 -24.12
N LYS A 335 50.40 -47.23 -25.44
CA LYS A 335 49.68 -48.34 -26.07
C LYS A 335 50.71 -49.31 -26.60
N THR A 336 51.08 -50.27 -25.76
CA THR A 336 51.87 -51.44 -26.09
C THR A 336 51.18 -52.26 -27.18
N ILE A 337 52.01 -52.77 -28.10
CA ILE A 337 52.08 -54.16 -28.62
C ILE A 337 50.76 -54.94 -28.67
#